data_AF-A0A1B2R6B9-F1
#
_entry.id   AF-A0A1B2R6B9-F1
#
_cell.length_a   1.000
_cell.length_b   1.000
_cell.length_c   1.000
_cell.angle_alpha   90.00
_cell.angle_beta   90.00
_cell.angle_gamma   90.00
#
_symmetry.space_group_name_H-M   'P 1'
#
loop_
_entity.id
_entity.type
_entity.pdbx_description
1 polymer ?
#
loop_
_entity_poly.entity_id
_entity_poly.type
_entity_poly.pdbx_seq_one_letter_code
_entity_poly.pdbx_strand_id
1 'polypeptide(L)'
;MKLFQKILFLLAAWSLCAAAAARSPVVVDTYGPTKGAKTPQYTVDADARRLDGKQLGMALAAVARDKKRGPATPVAVLVDPALTVNDVNALSRVVNLSGMKNARYFVYQRDRGMVMEFTPGNPDNAFPRSRLDSEVMAAPK
;
A
#
# COMPACT_ATOMS: atom_id res chain seq x y z
N MET A 1 -26.06 -1.75 41.87
CA MET A 1 -26.28 -1.97 40.42
C MET A 1 -25.36 -1.16 39.48
N LYS A 2 -24.25 -0.55 39.94
CA LYS A 2 -23.37 0.29 39.07
C LYS A 2 -22.06 -0.38 38.60
N LEU A 3 -21.67 -1.52 39.19
CA LEU A 3 -20.39 -2.19 38.91
C LEU A 3 -20.46 -3.09 37.66
N PHE A 4 -21.54 -3.87 37.53
CA PHE A 4 -21.77 -4.76 36.38
C PHE A 4 -21.89 -3.99 35.06
N GLN A 5 -22.49 -2.80 35.08
CA GLN A 5 -22.63 -1.96 33.90
C GLN A 5 -21.27 -1.41 33.42
N LYS A 6 -20.37 -1.02 34.34
CA LYS A 6 -19.01 -0.57 34.00
C LYS A 6 -18.16 -1.69 33.38
N ILE A 7 -18.28 -2.92 33.88
CA ILE A 7 -17.56 -4.08 33.33
C ILE A 7 -18.06 -4.41 31.92
N LEU A 8 -19.38 -4.31 31.69
CA LEU A 8 -19.98 -4.52 30.38
C LEU A 8 -19.50 -3.48 29.34
N PHE A 9 -19.38 -2.21 29.75
CA PHE A 9 -18.84 -1.14 28.90
C PHE A 9 -17.35 -1.33 28.56
N LEU A 10 -16.55 -1.84 29.50
CA LEU A 10 -15.13 -2.14 29.27
C LEU A 10 -14.94 -3.30 28.27
N LEU A 11 -15.75 -4.36 28.37
CA LEU A 11 -15.74 -5.49 27.43
C LEU A 11 -16.20 -5.08 26.04
N ALA A 12 -17.25 -4.24 25.95
CA ALA A 12 -17.73 -3.71 24.66
C ALA A 12 -16.67 -2.81 23.99
N ALA A 13 -15.98 -1.96 24.76
CA ALA A 13 -14.92 -1.10 24.24
C ALA A 13 -13.71 -1.89 23.72
N TRP A 14 -13.31 -2.96 24.41
CA TRP A 14 -12.25 -3.86 23.94
C TRP A 14 -12.65 -4.65 22.68
N SER A 15 -13.90 -5.13 22.61
CA SER A 15 -14.41 -5.80 21.42
C SER A 15 -14.50 -4.85 20.22
N LEU A 16 -14.87 -3.58 20.44
CA LEU A 16 -14.90 -2.58 19.37
C LEU A 16 -13.49 -2.25 18.85
N CYS A 17 -12.49 -2.12 19.73
CA CYS A 17 -11.10 -1.88 19.31
C CYS A 17 -10.53 -3.05 18.48
N ALA A 18 -10.82 -4.30 18.86
CA ALA A 18 -10.37 -5.47 18.12
C ALA A 18 -11.07 -5.61 16.74
N ALA A 19 -12.34 -5.22 16.64
CA ALA A 19 -13.07 -5.19 15.37
C ALA A 19 -12.63 -4.04 14.46
N ALA A 20 -12.22 -2.90 15.02
CA ALA A 20 -11.70 -1.77 14.26
C ALA A 20 -10.31 -2.06 13.65
N ALA A 21 -9.42 -2.74 14.38
CA ALA A 21 -8.10 -3.16 13.88
C ALA A 21 -8.17 -4.29 12.82
N ALA A 22 -9.29 -5.01 12.74
CA ALA A 22 -9.54 -5.99 11.69
C ALA A 22 -9.99 -5.35 10.36
N ARG A 23 -10.45 -4.09 10.39
CA ARG A 23 -10.93 -3.34 9.22
C ARG A 23 -10.06 -2.14 8.84
N SER A 24 -9.00 -1.86 9.59
CA SER A 24 -8.06 -0.80 9.26
C SER A 24 -7.29 -1.17 7.99
N PRO A 25 -7.02 -0.20 7.10
CA PRO A 25 -6.17 -0.43 5.95
C PRO A 25 -4.78 -0.86 6.43
N VAL A 26 -4.17 -1.79 5.71
CA VAL A 26 -2.74 -2.08 5.84
C VAL A 26 -1.98 -0.90 5.27
N VAL A 27 -1.13 -0.29 6.07
CA VAL A 27 -0.30 0.84 5.59
C VAL A 27 1.07 0.32 5.21
N VAL A 28 1.55 0.64 4.02
CA VAL A 28 2.92 0.32 3.60
C VAL A 28 3.65 1.62 3.39
N ASP A 29 4.56 1.99 4.29
CA ASP A 29 5.47 3.11 4.03
C ASP A 29 6.65 2.61 3.24
N THR A 30 7.00 3.37 2.21
CA THR A 30 8.20 3.14 1.44
C THR A 30 9.26 4.17 1.79
N TYR A 31 10.51 3.76 1.61
CA TYR A 31 11.65 4.60 1.89
C TYR A 31 12.68 4.41 0.79
N GLY A 32 13.31 5.52 0.40
CA GLY A 32 14.47 5.47 -0.48
C GLY A 32 15.55 4.52 0.06
N PRO A 33 16.44 4.01 -0.83
CA PRO A 33 17.53 3.16 -0.44
C PRO A 33 18.39 3.82 0.65
N THR A 34 18.68 3.08 1.72
CA THR A 34 19.65 3.50 2.73
C THR A 34 21.05 3.58 2.11
N LYS A 35 21.96 4.35 2.71
CA LYS A 35 23.34 4.49 2.20
C LYS A 35 23.96 3.11 1.97
N GLY A 36 24.24 2.78 0.71
CA GLY A 36 24.83 1.49 0.29
C GLY A 36 23.84 0.43 -0.19
N ALA A 37 22.53 0.62 0.00
CA ALA A 37 21.50 -0.28 -0.53
C ALA A 37 21.12 0.11 -1.97
N LYS A 38 20.87 -0.89 -2.82
CA LYS A 38 20.36 -0.68 -4.19
C LYS A 38 18.84 -0.70 -4.30
N THR A 39 18.17 -1.13 -3.22
CA THR A 39 16.73 -1.39 -3.23
C THR A 39 16.03 -0.54 -2.17
N PRO A 40 14.77 -0.16 -2.42
CA PRO A 40 13.94 0.49 -1.41
C PRO A 40 13.74 -0.40 -0.20
N GLN A 41 13.36 0.23 0.91
CA GLN A 41 12.93 -0.46 2.12
C GLN A 41 11.48 -0.10 2.44
N TYR A 42 10.84 -0.95 3.24
CA TYR A 42 9.41 -0.86 3.51
C TYR A 42 9.11 -1.06 4.99
N THR A 43 8.03 -0.46 5.48
CA THR A 43 7.39 -0.85 6.74
C THR A 43 5.95 -1.24 6.45
N VAL A 44 5.35 -2.06 7.33
CA VAL A 44 3.96 -2.50 7.22
C VAL A 44 3.24 -2.23 8.53
N ASP A 45 2.08 -1.60 8.46
CA ASP A 45 1.33 -1.08 9.60
C ASP A 45 2.22 -0.18 10.49
N ALA A 46 2.01 -0.21 11.80
CA ALA A 46 2.81 0.53 12.77
C ALA A 46 4.17 -0.14 13.09
N ASP A 47 4.60 -1.14 12.32
CA ASP A 47 5.89 -1.80 12.53
C ASP A 47 7.03 -0.87 12.09
N ALA A 48 7.98 -0.60 12.99
CA ALA A 48 9.16 0.19 12.68
C ALA A 48 10.24 -0.59 11.89
N ARG A 49 10.07 -1.91 11.75
CA ARG A 49 11.04 -2.78 11.10
C ARG A 49 11.13 -2.50 9.61
N ARG A 50 12.33 -2.17 9.14
CA ARG A 50 12.64 -2.05 7.71
C ARG A 50 12.71 -3.42 7.06
N LEU A 51 11.85 -3.62 6.06
CA LEU A 51 11.71 -4.82 5.27
C LEU A 51 12.33 -4.62 3.88
N ASP A 52 12.94 -5.67 3.35
CA ASP A 52 13.24 -5.78 1.92
C ASP A 52 11.97 -6.18 1.11
N GLY A 53 12.06 -6.18 -0.21
CA GLY A 53 10.92 -6.50 -1.08
C GLY A 53 10.36 -7.92 -0.89
N LYS A 54 11.21 -8.90 -0.54
CA LYS A 54 10.76 -10.28 -0.28
C LYS A 54 10.00 -10.36 1.04
N GLN A 55 10.53 -9.70 2.07
CA GLN A 55 9.92 -9.61 3.39
C GLN A 55 8.59 -8.86 3.35
N LEU A 56 8.49 -7.79 2.55
CA LEU A 56 7.23 -7.11 2.28
C LEU A 56 6.19 -8.07 1.66
N GLY A 57 6.56 -8.79 0.60
CA GLY A 57 5.66 -9.75 -0.05
C GLY A 57 5.16 -10.82 0.90
N MET A 58 6.04 -11.34 1.77
CA MET A 58 5.66 -12.29 2.82
C MET A 58 4.71 -11.69 3.86
N ALA A 59 4.96 -10.46 4.32
CA ALA A 59 4.10 -9.78 5.28
C ALA A 59 2.69 -9.56 4.72
N LEU A 60 2.59 -9.10 3.47
CA LEU A 60 1.31 -8.91 2.79
C LEU A 60 0.61 -10.25 2.51
N ALA A 61 1.35 -11.30 2.14
CA ALA A 61 0.78 -12.63 1.96
C ALA A 61 0.25 -13.23 3.28
N ALA A 62 0.90 -12.91 4.41
CA ALA A 62 0.39 -13.27 5.73
C ALA A 62 -0.94 -12.56 6.02
N VAL A 63 -1.06 -11.28 5.68
CA VAL A 63 -2.34 -10.54 5.77
C VAL A 63 -3.41 -11.14 4.86
N ALA A 64 -3.07 -11.48 3.62
CA ALA A 64 -3.99 -12.09 2.67
C ALA A 64 -4.55 -13.44 3.17
N ARG A 65 -3.79 -14.16 4.00
CA ARG A 65 -4.18 -15.45 4.59
C ARG A 65 -4.80 -15.32 5.98
N ASP A 66 -4.80 -14.12 6.57
CA ASP A 66 -5.37 -13.87 7.89
C ASP A 66 -6.90 -13.98 7.85
N LYS A 67 -7.48 -14.69 8.81
CA LYS A 67 -8.94 -14.96 8.87
C LYS A 67 -9.78 -13.71 9.12
N LYS A 68 -9.22 -12.67 9.74
CA LYS A 68 -9.92 -11.41 10.08
C LYS A 68 -9.77 -10.36 8.98
N ARG A 69 -8.64 -10.35 8.28
CA ARG A 69 -8.31 -9.39 7.21
C ARG A 69 -8.62 -9.97 5.82
N GLY A 70 -7.82 -10.96 5.38
CA GLY A 70 -7.97 -11.63 4.09
C GLY A 70 -7.56 -10.77 2.86
N PRO A 71 -7.68 -11.32 1.64
CA PRO A 71 -7.15 -10.71 0.40
C PRO A 71 -7.81 -9.39 0.00
N ALA A 72 -9.02 -9.14 0.49
CA ALA A 72 -9.80 -7.94 0.20
C ALA A 72 -9.49 -6.79 1.19
N THR A 73 -8.60 -6.99 2.16
CA THR A 73 -8.20 -5.91 3.08
C THR A 73 -7.58 -4.77 2.28
N PRO A 74 -8.03 -3.52 2.49
CA PRO A 74 -7.45 -2.37 1.82
C PRO A 74 -5.96 -2.22 2.17
N VAL A 75 -5.11 -1.98 1.17
CA VAL A 75 -3.70 -1.67 1.34
C VAL A 75 -3.47 -0.25 0.84
N ALA A 76 -2.97 0.62 1.71
CA ALA A 76 -2.54 1.96 1.38
C ALA A 76 -1.00 1.98 1.27
N VAL A 77 -0.48 2.20 0.06
CA VAL A 77 0.95 2.26 -0.19
C VAL A 77 1.39 3.72 -0.25
N LEU A 78 2.19 4.14 0.72
CA LEU A 78 2.72 5.50 0.85
C LEU A 78 4.10 5.56 0.20
N VAL A 79 4.14 6.13 -1.00
CA VAL A 79 5.29 6.19 -1.90
C VAL A 79 6.15 7.42 -1.57
N ASP A 80 7.41 7.17 -1.23
CA ASP A 80 8.44 8.19 -1.04
C ASP A 80 8.75 8.83 -2.40
N PRO A 81 8.70 10.16 -2.51
CA PRO A 81 8.93 10.87 -3.77
C PRO A 81 10.35 10.69 -4.33
N ALA A 82 11.30 10.20 -3.53
CA ALA A 82 12.64 9.87 -3.97
C ALA A 82 12.72 8.55 -4.77
N LEU A 83 11.65 7.76 -4.81
CA LEU A 83 11.62 6.48 -5.53
C LEU A 83 11.52 6.70 -7.05
N THR A 84 12.24 5.85 -7.80
CA THR A 84 12.16 5.86 -9.25
C THR A 84 10.91 5.13 -9.73
N VAL A 85 10.51 5.36 -10.98
CA VAL A 85 9.42 4.60 -11.63
C VAL A 85 9.68 3.09 -11.60
N ASN A 86 10.95 2.67 -11.72
CA ASN A 86 11.32 1.25 -11.65
C ASN A 86 11.08 0.67 -10.25
N ASP A 87 11.38 1.44 -9.20
CA ASP A 87 11.13 1.03 -7.81
C ASP A 87 9.63 0.86 -7.55
N VAL A 88 8.81 1.81 -8.03
CA VAL A 88 7.35 1.76 -7.91
C VAL A 88 6.77 0.56 -8.68
N ASN A 89 7.30 0.24 -9.86
CA ASN A 89 6.89 -0.93 -10.63
C ASN A 89 7.31 -2.25 -9.96
N ALA A 90 8.49 -2.30 -9.34
CA ALA A 90 8.93 -3.47 -8.58
C ALA A 90 8.05 -3.69 -7.34
N LEU A 91 7.73 -2.61 -6.63
CA LEU A 91 6.82 -2.62 -5.50
C LEU A 91 5.42 -3.10 -5.89
N SER A 92 4.85 -2.58 -6.98
CA SER A 92 3.49 -2.97 -7.42
C SER A 92 3.42 -4.45 -7.77
N ARG A 93 4.48 -5.02 -8.37
CA ARG A 93 4.59 -6.46 -8.60
C ARG A 93 4.60 -7.26 -7.31
N VAL A 94 5.37 -6.83 -6.30
CA VAL A 94 5.42 -7.49 -4.98
C VAL A 94 4.04 -7.49 -4.33
N VAL A 95 3.33 -6.36 -4.35
CA VAL A 95 1.97 -6.25 -3.79
C VAL A 95 1.01 -7.17 -4.54
N ASN A 96 1.03 -7.19 -5.87
CA ASN A 96 0.18 -8.07 -6.67
C ASN A 96 0.46 -9.56 -6.40
N LEU A 97 1.73 -9.94 -6.32
CA LEU A 97 2.15 -11.33 -6.06
C LEU A 97 1.84 -11.79 -4.62
N SER A 98 1.64 -10.86 -3.70
CA SER A 98 1.23 -11.20 -2.32
C SER A 98 -0.20 -11.72 -2.20
N GLY A 99 -1.02 -11.56 -3.25
CA GLY A 99 -2.42 -11.98 -3.29
C GLY A 99 -3.41 -10.92 -2.78
N MET A 100 -2.93 -9.74 -2.41
CA MET A 100 -3.77 -8.59 -2.08
C MET A 100 -4.51 -8.07 -3.31
N LYS A 101 -5.81 -7.78 -3.17
CA LYS A 101 -6.67 -7.35 -4.30
C LYS A 101 -6.99 -5.85 -4.30
N ASN A 102 -6.89 -5.21 -3.14
CA ASN A 102 -7.34 -3.84 -2.93
C ASN A 102 -6.19 -2.94 -2.51
N ALA A 103 -5.24 -2.70 -3.42
CA ALA A 103 -4.11 -1.80 -3.18
C ALA A 103 -4.32 -0.44 -3.85
N ARG A 104 -4.07 0.64 -3.09
CA ARG A 104 -4.07 2.03 -3.57
C ARG A 104 -2.72 2.66 -3.27
N TYR A 105 -2.21 3.44 -4.21
CA TYR A 105 -0.89 4.04 -4.12
C TYR A 105 -1.01 5.55 -4.00
N PHE A 106 -0.23 6.10 -3.10
CA PHE A 106 -0.28 7.51 -2.73
C PHE A 106 1.13 8.06 -2.72
N VAL A 107 1.40 9.12 -3.47
CA VAL A 107 2.65 9.88 -3.29
C VAL A 107 2.46 10.86 -2.15
N TYR A 108 3.34 10.79 -1.15
CA TYR A 108 3.31 11.66 0.01
C TYR A 108 4.50 12.63 -0.01
N GLN A 109 4.22 13.93 -0.04
CA GLN A 109 5.23 14.95 0.23
C GLN A 109 5.24 15.23 1.73
N ARG A 110 6.34 14.87 2.42
CA ARG A 110 6.50 15.04 3.88
C ARG A 110 6.14 16.44 4.41
N ASP A 111 6.28 17.47 3.56
CA ASP A 111 6.13 18.87 3.94
C ASP A 111 4.88 19.56 3.36
N ARG A 112 4.13 18.87 2.49
CA ARG A 112 2.93 19.43 1.84
C ARG A 112 1.83 18.40 1.94
N GLY A 113 0.75 18.73 2.65
CA GLY A 113 -0.43 17.85 2.86
C GLY A 113 -1.19 17.40 1.60
N MET A 114 -0.56 17.44 0.42
CA MET A 114 -1.07 16.84 -0.80
C MET A 114 -0.68 15.36 -0.84
N VAL A 115 -1.69 14.53 -0.69
CA VAL A 115 -1.64 13.11 -0.98
C VAL A 115 -2.26 12.92 -2.36
N MET A 116 -1.45 12.50 -3.34
CA MET A 116 -1.93 12.21 -4.69
C MET A 116 -2.08 10.70 -4.86
N GLU A 117 -3.31 10.23 -5.04
CA GLU A 117 -3.57 8.83 -5.42
C GLU A 117 -3.16 8.62 -6.88
N PHE A 118 -2.49 7.52 -7.16
CA PHE A 118 -2.14 7.13 -8.51
C PHE A 118 -2.23 5.61 -8.67
N THR A 119 -2.39 5.17 -9.92
CA THR A 119 -2.33 3.76 -10.29
C THR A 119 -0.98 3.52 -10.95
N PRO A 120 -0.10 2.67 -10.40
CA PRO A 120 1.14 2.29 -11.07
C PRO A 120 0.82 1.77 -12.47
N GLY A 121 1.52 2.27 -13.48
CA GLY A 121 1.30 1.83 -14.85
C GLY A 121 1.47 0.31 -14.92
N ASN A 122 0.47 -0.39 -15.47
CA ASN A 122 0.66 -1.78 -15.84
C ASN A 122 1.67 -1.77 -17.01
N PRO A 123 2.90 -2.30 -16.87
CA PRO A 123 3.88 -2.26 -17.95
C PRO A 123 3.38 -2.98 -19.21
N ASP A 124 2.43 -3.92 -19.07
CA ASP A 124 1.83 -4.65 -20.19
C ASP A 124 0.71 -3.87 -20.90
N ASN A 125 0.14 -2.84 -20.26
CA ASN A 125 -0.93 -1.98 -20.79
C ASN A 125 -0.54 -0.49 -20.83
N ALA A 126 0.74 -0.15 -20.63
CA ALA A 126 1.22 1.21 -20.76
C ALA A 126 1.01 1.65 -22.22
N PHE A 127 0.33 2.80 -22.41
CA PHE A 127 -0.05 3.37 -23.71
C PHE A 127 0.86 2.87 -24.84
N PRO A 128 0.36 1.98 -25.72
CA PRO A 128 1.18 1.52 -26.82
C PRO A 128 1.55 2.77 -27.61
N ARG A 129 2.86 3.04 -27.76
CA ARG A 129 3.40 4.21 -28.47
C ARG A 129 2.72 4.44 -29.83
N SER A 130 2.24 3.37 -30.45
CA SER A 130 1.45 3.38 -31.69
C SER A 130 0.17 4.21 -31.64
N ARG A 131 -0.49 4.40 -30.48
CA ARG A 131 -1.68 5.28 -30.36
C ARG A 131 -1.31 6.76 -30.26
N LEU A 132 -0.17 7.08 -29.65
CA LEU A 132 0.33 8.46 -29.58
C LEU A 132 0.72 8.95 -30.99
N ASP A 133 1.38 8.11 -31.78
CA ASP A 133 1.74 8.44 -33.16
C ASP A 133 0.52 8.60 -34.08
N SER A 134 -0.59 7.89 -33.82
CA SER A 134 -1.81 8.01 -34.63
C SER A 134 -2.64 9.25 -34.31
N GLU A 135 -2.66 9.72 -33.05
CA GLU A 135 -3.45 10.89 -32.67
C GLU A 135 -2.72 12.21 -32.98
N VAL A 136 -1.39 12.25 -32.87
CA VAL A 136 -0.59 13.46 -33.18
C VAL A 136 -0.45 13.69 -34.69
N MET A 137 -0.51 12.62 -35.50
CA MET A 137 -0.51 12.72 -36.96
C MET A 137 -1.91 12.93 -37.57
N ALA A 138 -2.97 12.89 -36.77
CA ALA A 138 -4.35 13.15 -37.20
C ALA A 138 -4.79 14.61 -37.03
N ALA A 139 -3.85 15.55 -36.87
CA ALA A 139 -4.14 16.97 -37.00
C ALA A 139 -4.51 17.29 -38.47
N PRO A 140 -5.71 17.81 -38.77
CA PRO A 140 -6.09 18.14 -40.14
C PRO A 140 -5.27 19.34 -40.63
N LYS A 141 -4.87 19.31 -41.90
CA LYS A 141 -4.28 20.46 -42.61
C LYS A 141 -5.29 21.59 -42.76
#